data_AF-A0A847GH30-F1
#
_entry.id   AF-A0A847GH30-F1
#
_cell.length_a   1.000
_cell.length_b   1.000
_cell.length_c   1.000
_cell.angle_alpha   90.00
_cell.angle_beta   90.00
_cell.angle_gamma   90.00
#
_symmetry.space_group_name_H-M   'P 1'
#
loop_
_entity.id
_entity.type
_entity.pdbx_description
1 polymer ?
#
loop_
_entity_poly.entity_id
_entity_poly.type
_entity_poly.pdbx_seq_one_letter_code
_entity_poly.pdbx_strand_id
1 'polypeptide(L)'
;NFSDNFKHYDWKDKAGAKDFIADAKDMGYLEGIEVLLDDMEIKVEGDKATVYPIDISGAFGSLSMELSLAKEGDTWMVVGLDAAGL
;
A
#
# COMPACT_ATOMS: atom_id res chain seq x y z
N ASN A 1 8.02 -0.50 4.49
CA ASN A 1 9.23 -0.56 3.66
C ASN A 1 8.91 -1.23 2.34
N PHE A 2 9.31 -0.63 1.22
CA PHE A 2 9.18 -1.24 -0.11
C PHE A 2 10.40 -2.13 -0.42
N SER A 3 10.15 -3.32 -0.96
CA SER A 3 11.17 -4.24 -1.49
C SER A 3 11.83 -3.65 -2.74
N ASP A 4 13.09 -3.99 -3.00
CA ASP A 4 13.73 -3.67 -4.29
C ASP A 4 13.10 -4.46 -5.46
N ASN A 5 12.36 -5.53 -5.15
CA ASN A 5 11.53 -6.30 -6.07
C ASN A 5 10.11 -5.74 -6.23
N PHE A 6 9.79 -4.59 -5.63
CA PHE A 6 8.46 -4.01 -5.73
C PHE A 6 8.04 -3.79 -7.19
N LYS A 7 6.79 -4.13 -7.49
CA LYS A 7 6.16 -3.91 -8.79
C LYS A 7 4.77 -3.31 -8.64
N HIS A 8 4.48 -2.33 -9.48
CA HIS A 8 3.16 -1.74 -9.65
C HIS A 8 2.95 -1.41 -11.13
N TYR A 9 1.71 -1.51 -11.63
CA TYR A 9 1.43 -1.30 -13.05
C TYR A 9 1.70 0.17 -13.48
N ASP A 10 1.27 1.15 -12.68
CA ASP A 10 1.53 2.58 -12.95
C ASP A 10 2.91 3.07 -12.47
N TRP A 11 3.23 2.84 -11.19
CA TRP A 11 4.44 3.39 -10.57
C TRP A 11 5.71 2.62 -10.92
N LYS A 12 5.57 1.46 -11.58
CA LYS A 12 6.63 0.54 -11.99
C LYS A 12 7.36 -0.10 -10.82
N ASP A 13 8.14 0.67 -10.08
CA ASP A 13 9.08 0.18 -9.06
C ASP A 13 9.04 1.00 -7.76
N LYS A 14 9.91 0.63 -6.83
CA LYS A 14 10.04 1.23 -5.50
C LYS A 14 10.32 2.73 -5.55
N ALA A 15 11.07 3.22 -6.54
CA ALA A 15 11.33 4.64 -6.68
C ALA A 15 10.06 5.36 -7.10
N GLY A 16 9.36 4.85 -8.12
CA GLY A 16 8.09 5.44 -8.55
C GLY A 16 7.02 5.42 -7.47
N ALA A 17 6.94 4.38 -6.64
CA ALA A 17 6.03 4.36 -5.49
C ALA A 17 6.35 5.44 -4.45
N LYS A 18 7.65 5.68 -4.18
CA LYS A 18 8.09 6.74 -3.26
C LYS A 18 7.80 8.12 -3.82
N ASP A 19 8.04 8.32 -5.11
CA ASP A 19 7.79 9.59 -5.79
C ASP A 19 6.29 9.91 -5.76
N PHE A 20 5.43 8.92 -6.07
CA PHE A 20 3.98 9.10 -5.98
C PHE A 20 3.53 9.50 -4.57
N ILE A 21 4.03 8.84 -3.52
CA ILE A 21 3.67 9.16 -2.14
C ILE A 21 4.20 10.54 -1.74
N ALA A 22 5.39 10.91 -2.20
CA ALA A 22 5.95 12.24 -1.96
C ALA A 22 5.10 13.33 -2.62
N ASP A 23 4.73 13.14 -3.88
CA ASP A 23 3.87 14.06 -4.62
C ASP A 23 2.49 14.19 -3.94
N ALA A 24 1.88 13.07 -3.54
CA ALA A 24 0.60 13.07 -2.81
C ALA A 24 0.69 13.84 -1.49
N LYS A 25 1.83 13.74 -0.79
CA LYS A 25 2.09 14.52 0.42
C LYS A 25 2.25 16.01 0.12
N ASP A 26 3.05 16.36 -0.88
CA ASP A 26 3.31 17.75 -1.26
C ASP A 26 2.06 18.47 -1.79
N MET A 27 1.13 17.71 -2.38
CA MET A 27 -0.19 18.18 -2.81
C MET A 27 -1.22 18.26 -1.66
N GLY A 28 -0.87 17.81 -0.45
CA GLY A 28 -1.77 17.79 0.71
C GLY A 28 -2.84 16.70 0.66
N TYR A 29 -2.77 15.75 -0.27
CA TYR A 29 -3.76 14.66 -0.38
C TYR A 29 -3.72 13.68 0.80
N LEU A 30 -2.58 13.62 1.50
CA LEU A 30 -2.43 12.82 2.71
C LEU A 30 -2.84 13.57 3.99
N GLU A 31 -3.28 14.83 3.88
CA GLU A 31 -3.76 15.60 5.03
C GLU A 31 -5.18 15.17 5.41
N GLY A 32 -5.38 14.85 6.69
CA GLY A 32 -6.69 14.47 7.22
C GLY A 32 -7.20 13.11 6.73
N ILE A 33 -6.33 12.25 6.19
CA ILE A 33 -6.72 10.88 5.83
C ILE A 33 -7.07 10.09 7.08
N GLU A 34 -8.10 9.25 6.97
CA GLU A 34 -8.44 8.25 7.98
C GLU A 34 -8.12 6.86 7.42
N VAL A 35 -7.52 6.03 8.26
CA VAL A 35 -7.22 4.63 7.93
C VAL A 35 -8.04 3.76 8.86
N LEU A 36 -8.92 2.96 8.28
CA LEU A 36 -9.82 2.03 8.97
C LEU A 36 -9.32 0.60 8.71
N LEU A 37 -9.14 -0.14 9.80
CA LEU A 37 -8.60 -1.51 9.78
C LEU A 37 -9.57 -2.50 10.42
N ASP A 38 -10.83 -2.11 10.64
CA ASP A 38 -11.81 -2.91 11.39
C ASP A 38 -12.10 -4.25 10.71
N ASP A 39 -12.17 -4.24 9.37
CA ASP A 39 -12.40 -5.43 8.54
C ASP A 39 -11.10 -6.00 7.94
N MET A 40 -9.94 -5.44 8.30
CA MET A 40 -8.66 -5.83 7.72
C MET A 40 -8.26 -7.25 8.13
N GLU A 41 -7.92 -8.07 7.13
CA GLU A 41 -7.34 -9.39 7.34
C GLU A 41 -5.88 -9.44 6.88
N ILE A 42 -5.09 -10.21 7.62
CA ILE A 42 -3.73 -10.61 7.22
C ILE A 42 -3.73 -12.10 6.90
N LYS A 43 -3.45 -12.44 5.64
CA LYS A 43 -3.27 -13.84 5.19
C LYS A 43 -1.80 -14.10 4.98
N VAL A 44 -1.22 -15.04 5.72
CA VAL A 44 0.20 -15.40 5.64
C VAL A 44 0.34 -16.80 5.06
N GLU A 45 1.12 -16.93 4.00
CA GLU A 45 1.41 -18.19 3.29
C GLU A 45 2.93 -18.34 3.11
N GLY A 46 3.59 -18.95 4.10
CA GLY A 46 5.04 -19.08 4.14
C GLY A 46 5.71 -17.70 4.21
N ASP A 47 6.52 -17.38 3.20
CA ASP A 47 7.23 -16.11 3.09
C ASP A 47 6.46 -15.04 2.30
N LYS A 48 5.14 -15.22 2.15
CA LYS A 48 4.24 -14.23 1.52
C LYS A 48 3.12 -13.85 2.47
N ALA A 49 2.65 -12.62 2.38
CA ALA A 49 1.46 -12.19 3.06
C ALA A 49 0.64 -11.21 2.22
N THR A 50 -0.67 -11.23 2.39
CA THR A 50 -1.58 -10.24 1.83
C THR A 50 -2.32 -9.56 2.98
N VAL A 51 -2.46 -8.24 2.90
CA VAL A 51 -3.22 -7.42 3.85
C VAL A 51 -4.33 -6.73 3.09
N TYR A 52 -5.59 -7.07 3.42
CA TYR A 52 -6.77 -6.54 2.74
C TYR A 52 -8.04 -6.78 3.58
N PRO A 53 -9.05 -5.89 3.50
CA PRO A 53 -8.97 -4.52 2.98
C PRO A 53 -8.27 -3.57 3.98
N ILE A 54 -7.56 -2.58 3.46
CA ILE A 54 -7.17 -1.38 4.22
C ILE A 54 -7.99 -0.24 3.67
N ASP A 55 -9.00 0.18 4.43
CA ASP A 55 -9.90 1.24 4.00
C ASP A 55 -9.31 2.60 4.33
N ILE A 56 -9.24 3.47 3.32
CA ILE A 56 -8.68 4.80 3.44
C ILE A 56 -9.70 5.81 2.93
N SER A 57 -9.98 6.82 3.73
CA SER A 57 -10.81 7.96 3.31
C SER A 57 -10.01 9.26 3.44
N GLY A 58 -10.34 10.23 2.59
CA GLY A 58 -9.72 11.55 2.61
C GLY A 58 -10.44 12.52 1.68
N ALA A 59 -9.80 13.67 1.40
CA ALA A 59 -10.35 14.66 0.47
C ALA A 59 -10.54 14.11 -0.96
N PHE A 60 -9.86 13.01 -1.30
CA PHE A 60 -9.96 12.30 -2.57
C PHE A 60 -11.13 11.28 -2.63
N GLY A 61 -11.95 11.17 -1.58
CA GLY A 61 -12.98 10.14 -1.47
C GLY A 61 -12.50 8.95 -0.64
N SER A 62 -13.00 7.75 -0.96
CA SER A 62 -12.69 6.52 -0.23
C SER A 62 -12.17 5.44 -1.18
N LEU A 63 -11.15 4.72 -0.72
CA LEU A 63 -10.57 3.57 -1.42
C LEU A 63 -10.30 2.42 -0.45
N SER A 64 -10.27 1.21 -0.98
CA SER A 64 -9.83 0.01 -0.28
C SER A 64 -8.52 -0.47 -0.91
N MET A 65 -7.48 -0.55 -0.08
CA MET A 65 -6.12 -0.91 -0.50
C MET A 65 -5.81 -2.36 -0.12
N GLU A 66 -5.18 -3.07 -1.05
CA GLU A 66 -4.52 -4.36 -0.84
C GLU A 66 -3.01 -4.16 -0.83
N LEU A 67 -2.32 -4.76 0.16
CA LEU A 67 -0.87 -4.86 0.15
C LEU A 67 -0.42 -6.30 -0.04
N SER A 68 0.47 -6.51 -0.98
CA SER A 68 1.22 -7.76 -1.15
C SER A 68 2.60 -7.62 -0.51
N LEU A 69 2.94 -8.54 0.39
CA LEU A 69 4.20 -8.58 1.11
C LEU A 69 4.97 -9.87 0.86
N ALA A 70 6.29 -9.77 0.90
CA ALA A 70 7.20 -10.90 0.95
C ALA A 70 8.16 -10.77 2.13
N LYS A 71 8.52 -11.89 2.74
CA LYS A 71 9.53 -11.94 3.79
C LYS A 71 10.92 -12.00 3.13
N GLU A 72 11.73 -10.99 3.39
CA GLU A 72 13.10 -10.87 2.91
C GLU A 72 14.04 -10.89 4.14
N GLY A 73 14.63 -12.05 4.42
CA GLY A 73 15.32 -12.29 5.69
C GLY A 73 14.33 -12.32 6.86
N ASP A 74 14.56 -11.48 7.87
CA ASP A 74 13.67 -11.35 9.03
C ASP A 74 12.67 -10.18 8.91
N THR A 75 12.56 -9.56 7.72
CA THR A 75 11.72 -8.37 7.51
C THR A 75 10.64 -8.62 6.47
N TRP A 76 9.42 -8.19 6.76
CA TRP A 76 8.33 -8.14 5.77
C TRP A 76 8.45 -6.87 4.93
N MET A 77 8.47 -7.04 3.62
CA MET A 77 8.66 -5.98 2.64
C MET A 77 7.45 -5.90 1.71
N VAL A 78 6.98 -4.69 1.42
CA VAL A 78 5.90 -4.47 0.43
C VAL A 78 6.47 -4.72 -0.95
N VAL A 79 5.91 -5.70 -1.66
CA VAL A 79 6.29 -6.07 -3.03
C VAL A 79 5.24 -5.68 -4.06
N GLY A 80 4.03 -5.36 -3.62
CA GLY A 80 2.96 -4.85 -4.47
C GLY A 80 1.90 -4.12 -3.66
N LEU A 81 1.13 -3.29 -4.35
CA LEU A 81 0.00 -2.54 -3.82
C LEU A 81 -1.05 -2.52 -4.92
N ASP A 82 -2.30 -2.68 -4.54
CA ASP A 82 -3.46 -2.42 -5.40
C ASP A 82 -4.46 -1.58 -4.60
N ALA A 83 -5.23 -0.73 -5.27
CA ALA A 83 -6.25 0.08 -4.64
C ALA A 83 -7.46 0.15 -5.57
N ALA A 84 -8.61 -0.24 -5.04
CA ALA A 84 -9.89 -0.14 -5.71
C ALA A 84 -10.77 0.85 -4.94
N GLY A 85 -11.42 1.78 -5.66
CA GLY A 85 -12.22 2.84 -5.04
C GLY A 85 -13.13 3.52 -6.05
N LEU A 86 -14.11 4.27 -5.52
CA LEU A 86 -15.14 5.00 -6.27
C LEU A 86 -14.72 6.43 -6.59
#